data_AF-A0A0R1JIP7-F1
#
_entry.id   AF-A0A0R1JIP7-F1
#
_cell.length_a   1.000
_cell.length_b   1.000
_cell.length_c   1.000
_cell.angle_alpha   90.00
_cell.angle_beta   90.00
_cell.angle_gamma   90.00
#
_symmetry.space_group_name_H-M   'P 1'
#
loop_
_entity.id
_entity.type
_entity.pdbx_description
1 polymer ?
#
loop_
_entity_poly.entity_id
_entity_poly.type
_entity_poly.pdbx_seq_one_letter_code
_entity_poly.pdbx_strand_id
1 'polypeptide(L)'
;MPTKVEVKALTKIFGKRVKAAQEMLKQGHTKAEILAATGATVGVDRANFQVEEGEIFVIMGLSGSGKSTTIRMLNRLINPTSGSVLIDGEDIAKMDKAQLQAVRRQKMSMVFQSFALLPNRTVQQNVEFGLEIQGVDKATRAKQALDALGLVGLTDYADQHPDQLSGGMQQRVGLARAFANDPEVLLMDEAFSALDPLNRRDMQDELLDLQENLHKTIIFISHDLNEALHIGDHIMIMKDGEVVQIGTPEEILSAPADDYVERFIEGVDRSQVYTAGNVMVRPTTVNIQKGGPRLAARRMRENEISSVYAVDNARHLLGIIDAKDVRQAIASGSEDIRPLVQDIVPTTHVDTPLADLMDAVSSTPVPYAVVDDDNRLLGIIIRGAVLGALSGNEVNVNV
;
A
#
# COMPACT_ATOMS: atom_id res chain seq x y z
N MET A 1 7.62 -11.49 3.40
CA MET A 1 9.09 -11.32 3.27
C MET A 1 9.71 -11.33 4.68
N PRO A 2 11.05 -11.31 4.89
CA PRO A 2 11.57 -11.16 6.26
C PRO A 2 11.22 -9.80 6.86
N THR A 3 11.07 -9.73 8.18
CA THR A 3 10.83 -8.46 8.90
C THR A 3 12.08 -7.59 8.90
N LYS A 4 11.98 -6.36 8.37
CA LYS A 4 13.05 -5.36 8.35
C LYS A 4 13.06 -4.51 9.61
N VAL A 5 11.89 -4.01 10.02
CA VAL A 5 11.71 -3.19 11.22
C VAL A 5 10.70 -3.85 12.13
N GLU A 6 11.02 -3.99 13.42
CA GLU A 6 10.12 -4.55 14.41
C GLU A 6 9.99 -3.60 15.61
N VAL A 7 8.75 -3.28 15.98
CA VAL A 7 8.44 -2.34 17.06
C VAL A 7 7.68 -3.05 18.16
N LYS A 8 8.18 -2.98 19.40
CA LYS A 8 7.60 -3.66 20.57
C LYS A 8 7.29 -2.69 21.69
N ALA A 9 6.02 -2.61 22.06
CA ALA A 9 5.47 -1.82 23.16
C ALA A 9 6.02 -0.38 23.19
N LEU A 10 6.22 0.22 22.02
CA LEU A 10 6.88 1.51 21.87
C LEU A 10 6.00 2.61 22.46
N THR A 11 6.53 3.31 23.45
CA THR A 11 5.76 4.29 24.23
C THR A 11 6.53 5.60 24.32
N LYS A 12 5.83 6.72 24.16
CA LYS A 12 6.37 8.05 24.41
C LYS A 12 5.46 8.87 25.30
N ILE A 13 6.03 9.37 26.39
CA ILE A 13 5.41 10.33 27.30
C ILE A 13 6.28 11.59 27.35
N PHE A 14 5.65 12.74 27.18
CA PHE A 14 6.26 14.07 27.26
C PHE A 14 5.92 14.75 28.59
N GLY A 15 6.79 15.64 29.06
CA GLY A 15 6.56 16.44 30.28
C GLY A 15 7.48 16.09 31.45
N LYS A 16 7.17 16.63 32.64
CA LYS A 16 8.08 16.61 33.81
C LYS A 16 7.86 15.41 34.76
N ARG A 17 6.69 14.77 34.75
CA ARG A 17 6.30 13.66 35.65
C ARG A 17 6.15 12.32 34.93
N VAL A 18 7.07 12.02 34.01
CA VAL A 18 7.02 10.85 33.12
C VAL A 18 6.88 9.52 33.86
N LYS A 19 7.60 9.31 34.98
CA LYS A 19 7.52 8.05 35.74
C LYS A 19 6.13 7.80 36.33
N ALA A 20 5.51 8.84 36.90
CA ALA A 20 4.16 8.72 37.46
C ALA A 20 3.12 8.49 36.34
N ALA A 21 3.26 9.22 35.23
CA ALA A 21 2.42 9.03 34.06
C ALA A 21 2.54 7.62 33.46
N GLN A 22 3.76 7.06 33.42
CA GLN A 22 4.00 5.70 32.94
C GLN A 22 3.35 4.64 33.84
N GLU A 23 3.35 4.86 35.15
CA GLU A 23 2.68 3.96 36.10
C GLU A 23 1.15 4.04 35.95
N MET A 24 0.60 5.25 35.81
CA MET A 24 -0.83 5.41 35.53
C MET A 24 -1.24 4.77 34.21
N LEU A 25 -0.41 4.89 33.17
CA LEU A 25 -0.65 4.26 31.87
C LEU A 25 -0.69 2.72 31.97
N LYS A 26 0.19 2.12 32.79
CA LYS A 26 0.14 0.67 33.07
C LYS A 26 -1.11 0.25 33.82
N GLN A 27 -1.68 1.14 34.64
CA GLN A 27 -2.93 0.92 35.38
C GLN A 27 -4.18 1.10 34.52
N GLY A 28 -4.02 1.45 33.22
CA GLY A 28 -5.14 1.61 32.29
C GLY A 28 -5.81 2.98 32.33
N HIS A 29 -5.18 3.99 32.97
CA HIS A 29 -5.70 5.34 32.96
C HIS A 29 -5.68 5.94 31.56
N THR A 30 -6.71 6.73 31.25
CA THR A 30 -6.81 7.41 29.97
C THR A 30 -5.80 8.56 29.86
N LYS A 31 -5.49 8.98 28.63
CA LYS A 31 -4.60 10.12 28.38
C LYS A 31 -5.05 11.41 29.06
N ALA A 32 -6.37 11.65 29.11
CA ALA A 32 -6.95 12.82 29.75
C ALA A 32 -6.72 12.81 31.27
N GLU A 33 -6.90 11.65 31.91
CA GLU A 33 -6.65 11.47 33.35
C GLU A 33 -5.17 11.66 33.68
N ILE A 34 -4.28 11.07 32.88
CA ILE A 34 -2.83 11.21 33.04
C ILE A 34 -2.41 12.67 32.90
N LEU A 35 -2.93 13.37 31.88
CA LEU A 35 -2.64 14.79 31.66
C LEU A 35 -3.12 15.64 32.85
N ALA A 36 -4.34 15.42 33.32
CA ALA A 36 -4.90 16.16 34.45
C ALA A 36 -4.13 15.92 35.76
N ALA A 37 -3.71 14.69 36.04
CA ALA A 37 -3.03 14.32 37.28
C ALA A 37 -1.53 14.69 37.29
N THR A 38 -0.87 14.61 36.13
CA THR A 38 0.60 14.67 36.06
C THR A 38 1.13 15.84 35.23
N GLY A 39 0.30 16.46 34.39
CA GLY A 39 0.73 17.42 33.38
C GLY A 39 1.59 16.80 32.27
N ALA A 40 1.62 15.47 32.17
CA ALA A 40 2.36 14.75 31.13
C ALA A 40 1.43 14.30 30.02
N THR A 41 1.89 14.42 28.77
CA THR A 41 1.13 14.02 27.59
C THR A 41 1.66 12.70 27.05
N VAL A 42 0.78 11.72 26.88
CA VAL A 42 1.12 10.45 26.23
C VAL A 42 1.04 10.66 24.72
N GLY A 43 2.18 10.65 24.03
CA GLY A 43 2.26 10.82 22.58
C GLY A 43 2.05 9.52 21.82
N VAL A 44 2.56 8.41 22.33
CA VAL A 44 2.37 7.05 21.79
C VAL A 44 2.21 6.09 22.97
N ASP A 45 1.21 5.22 22.95
CA ASP A 45 0.98 4.15 23.93
C ASP A 45 1.23 2.78 23.31
N ARG A 46 2.26 2.08 23.81
CA ARG A 46 2.56 0.65 23.55
C ARG A 46 2.32 0.19 22.11
N ALA A 47 2.78 0.96 21.12
CA ALA A 47 2.64 0.56 19.71
C ALA A 47 3.42 -0.73 19.44
N ASN A 48 2.79 -1.66 18.71
CA ASN A 48 3.37 -2.91 18.25
C ASN A 48 3.07 -3.05 16.76
N PHE A 49 4.10 -3.22 15.94
CA PHE A 49 3.97 -3.49 14.51
C PHE A 49 5.29 -4.00 13.94
N GLN A 50 5.21 -4.57 12.74
CA GLN A 50 6.34 -5.04 11.97
C GLN A 50 6.24 -4.43 10.57
N VAL A 51 7.40 -4.19 9.97
CA VAL A 51 7.54 -3.74 8.59
C VAL A 51 8.40 -4.75 7.86
N GLU A 52 7.89 -5.30 6.78
CA GLU A 52 8.58 -6.25 5.91
C GLU A 52 9.65 -5.56 5.06
N GLU A 53 10.67 -6.32 4.66
CA GLU A 53 11.68 -5.81 3.74
C GLU A 53 11.07 -5.51 2.37
N GLY A 54 11.35 -4.30 1.87
CA GLY A 54 10.92 -3.86 0.54
C GLY A 54 9.51 -3.28 0.49
N GLU A 55 8.72 -3.35 1.55
CA GLU A 55 7.34 -2.82 1.51
C GLU A 55 7.27 -1.30 1.75
N ILE A 56 6.17 -0.70 1.29
CA ILE A 56 5.73 0.64 1.65
C ILE A 56 4.69 0.53 2.78
N PHE A 57 5.13 0.83 4.00
CA PHE A 57 4.30 0.83 5.19
C PHE A 57 3.81 2.25 5.52
N VAL A 58 2.51 2.49 5.41
CA VAL A 58 1.92 3.80 5.60
C VAL A 58 1.36 3.96 7.01
N ILE A 59 1.74 5.02 7.72
CA ILE A 59 1.21 5.40 9.02
C ILE A 59 0.22 6.55 8.85
N MET A 60 -1.02 6.29 9.22
CA MET A 60 -2.17 7.17 9.05
C MET A 60 -2.78 7.61 10.38
N GLY A 61 -3.64 8.63 10.30
CA GLY A 61 -4.43 9.14 11.42
C GLY A 61 -4.48 10.66 11.48
N LEU A 62 -5.33 11.20 12.35
CA LEU A 62 -5.52 12.64 12.49
C LEU A 62 -4.28 13.35 13.09
N SER A 63 -4.27 14.68 13.01
CA SER A 63 -3.26 15.48 13.71
C SER A 63 -3.29 15.17 15.22
N GLY A 64 -2.10 15.01 15.82
CA GLY A 64 -1.96 14.64 17.23
C GLY A 64 -2.09 13.13 17.55
N SER A 65 -2.34 12.26 16.57
CA SER A 65 -2.47 10.81 16.80
C SER A 65 -1.15 10.08 17.09
N GLY A 66 0.00 10.76 17.05
CA GLY A 66 1.30 10.18 17.40
C GLY A 66 2.20 9.78 16.23
N LYS A 67 1.74 9.86 14.97
CA LYS A 67 2.47 9.43 13.74
C LYS A 67 3.92 9.92 13.66
N SER A 68 4.12 11.25 13.62
CA SER A 68 5.47 11.85 13.54
C SER A 68 6.30 11.58 14.79
N THR A 69 5.67 11.30 15.94
CA THR A 69 6.40 10.86 17.14
C THR A 69 6.91 9.44 16.97
N THR A 70 6.09 8.54 16.42
CA THR A 70 6.47 7.15 16.09
C THR A 70 7.65 7.12 15.13
N ILE A 71 7.58 7.78 13.97
CA ILE A 71 8.68 7.75 12.99
C ILE A 71 9.99 8.36 13.53
N ARG A 72 9.89 9.40 14.37
CA ARG A 72 11.06 10.01 15.01
C ARG A 72 11.64 9.12 16.10
N MET A 73 10.87 8.23 16.71
CA MET A 73 11.38 7.17 17.58
C MET A 73 12.04 6.04 16.78
N LEU A 74 11.54 5.73 15.57
CA LEU A 74 12.21 4.79 14.66
C LEU A 74 13.60 5.28 14.26
N ASN A 75 13.76 6.58 14.00
CA ASN A 75 15.08 7.17 13.79
C ASN A 75 15.81 7.49 15.12
N ARG A 76 15.18 7.27 16.28
CA ARG A 76 15.63 7.70 17.62
C ARG A 76 16.02 9.19 17.73
N LEU A 77 15.45 10.06 16.89
CA LEU A 77 15.52 11.52 17.05
C LEU A 77 14.78 11.94 18.33
N ILE A 78 13.74 11.20 18.68
CA ILE A 78 13.09 11.23 19.99
C ILE A 78 13.40 9.91 20.68
N ASN A 79 13.94 9.96 21.90
CA ASN A 79 14.12 8.74 22.69
C ASN A 79 12.74 8.21 23.16
N PRO A 80 12.47 6.90 22.99
CA PRO A 80 11.28 6.30 23.58
C PRO A 80 11.32 6.38 25.10
N THR A 81 10.15 6.46 25.73
CA THR A 81 10.01 6.33 27.18
C THR A 81 10.15 4.87 27.61
N SER A 82 9.62 3.95 26.80
CA SER A 82 9.79 2.49 26.94
C SER A 82 9.51 1.78 25.62
N GLY A 83 9.80 0.48 25.58
CA GLY A 83 9.71 -0.34 24.38
C GLY A 83 11.04 -0.40 23.62
N SER A 84 11.01 -1.09 22.48
CA SER A 84 12.18 -1.28 21.62
C SER A 84 11.81 -1.11 20.16
N VAL A 85 12.79 -0.68 19.37
CA VAL A 85 12.73 -0.64 17.91
C VAL A 85 13.91 -1.47 17.43
N LEU A 86 13.65 -2.49 16.63
CA LEU A 86 14.67 -3.37 16.06
C LEU A 86 14.76 -3.11 14.56
N ILE A 87 15.97 -2.97 14.04
CA ILE A 87 16.25 -2.91 12.60
C ILE A 87 17.23 -4.04 12.31
N ASP A 88 16.88 -4.96 11.41
CA ASP A 88 17.62 -6.22 11.20
C ASP A 88 17.84 -7.01 12.50
N GLY A 89 16.87 -6.96 13.41
CA GLY A 89 16.96 -7.59 14.74
C GLY A 89 17.83 -6.84 15.76
N GLU A 90 18.46 -5.73 15.41
CA GLU A 90 19.26 -4.93 16.34
C GLU A 90 18.45 -3.80 17.00
N ASP A 91 18.41 -3.80 18.34
CA ASP A 91 17.63 -2.82 19.12
C ASP A 91 18.31 -1.43 19.16
N ILE A 92 17.81 -0.51 18.34
CA ILE A 92 18.37 0.84 18.22
C ILE A 92 18.21 1.68 19.50
N ALA A 93 17.27 1.33 20.38
CA ALA A 93 17.06 2.05 21.64
C ALA A 93 18.20 1.81 22.64
N LYS A 94 18.93 0.70 22.49
CA LYS A 94 20.05 0.30 23.35
C LYS A 94 21.43 0.66 22.79
N MET A 95 21.50 1.05 21.52
CA MET A 95 22.75 1.46 20.89
C MET A 95 23.38 2.66 21.60
N ASP A 96 24.71 2.70 21.62
CA ASP A 96 25.44 3.90 22.00
C ASP A 96 25.35 4.98 20.89
N LYS A 97 26.00 6.12 21.12
CA LYS A 97 25.96 7.25 20.18
C LYS A 97 26.67 6.94 18.85
N ALA A 98 27.75 6.18 18.87
CA ALA A 98 28.54 5.88 17.68
C ALA A 98 27.82 4.86 16.80
N GLN A 99 27.28 3.81 17.42
CA GLN A 99 26.44 2.80 16.76
C GLN A 99 25.21 3.45 16.12
N LEU A 100 24.48 4.28 16.87
CA LEU A 100 23.30 4.98 16.35
C LEU A 100 23.64 5.90 15.17
N GLN A 101 24.79 6.57 15.22
CA GLN A 101 25.25 7.41 14.11
C GLN A 101 25.60 6.58 12.86
N ALA A 102 26.21 5.40 13.02
CA ALA A 102 26.49 4.51 11.90
C ALA A 102 25.20 4.03 11.23
N VAL A 103 24.22 3.56 12.01
CA VAL A 103 22.90 3.14 11.49
C VAL A 103 22.22 4.26 10.72
N ARG A 104 22.20 5.49 11.27
CA ARG A 104 21.60 6.66 10.60
C ARG A 104 22.32 7.11 9.32
N ARG A 105 23.60 6.75 9.17
CA ARG A 105 24.38 7.13 8.00
C ARG A 105 24.25 6.09 6.88
N GLN A 106 24.15 4.82 7.25
CA GLN A 106 24.29 3.71 6.30
C GLN A 106 22.97 3.00 6.01
N LYS A 107 22.09 2.86 7.01
CA LYS A 107 20.88 2.04 6.88
C LYS A 107 19.61 2.86 6.72
N MET A 108 19.58 4.08 7.27
CA MET A 108 18.35 4.86 7.34
C MET A 108 18.51 6.22 6.67
N SER A 109 17.44 6.69 6.05
CA SER A 109 17.34 8.08 5.61
C SER A 109 15.99 8.67 5.99
N MET A 110 15.91 9.99 6.11
CA MET A 110 14.68 10.69 6.50
C MET A 110 14.37 11.84 5.55
N VAL A 111 13.12 11.87 5.08
CA VAL A 111 12.51 12.97 4.34
C VAL A 111 11.51 13.65 5.27
N PHE A 112 11.68 14.95 5.45
CA PHE A 112 10.87 15.75 6.37
C PHE A 112 9.72 16.45 5.63
N GLN A 113 8.68 16.82 6.37
CA GLN A 113 7.53 17.58 5.87
C GLN A 113 7.93 18.93 5.26
N SER A 114 8.82 19.66 5.92
CA SER A 114 9.51 20.80 5.30
C SER A 114 10.78 20.28 4.65
N PHE A 115 11.05 20.74 3.42
CA PHE A 115 12.13 20.23 2.54
C PHE A 115 13.49 20.07 3.25
N ALA A 116 13.72 20.87 4.31
CA ALA A 116 14.91 20.84 5.16
C ALA A 116 16.20 20.93 4.33
N LEU A 117 16.15 21.63 3.21
CA LEU A 117 17.30 21.91 2.36
C LEU A 117 18.14 23.00 3.01
N LEU A 118 19.45 22.88 2.85
CA LEU A 118 20.45 23.85 3.28
C LEU A 118 20.45 25.01 2.25
N PRO A 119 19.95 26.21 2.60
CA PRO A 119 19.76 27.31 1.64
C PRO A 119 21.08 27.85 1.12
N ASN A 120 22.14 27.75 1.92
CA ASN A 120 23.49 28.19 1.59
C ASN A 120 24.29 27.16 0.75
N ARG A 121 23.64 26.11 0.28
CA ARG A 121 24.23 25.06 -0.57
C ARG A 121 23.43 24.92 -1.86
N THR A 122 24.10 24.54 -2.94
CA THR A 122 23.42 24.21 -4.20
C THR A 122 22.59 22.93 -4.06
N VAL A 123 21.76 22.64 -5.05
CA VAL A 123 20.98 21.40 -5.15
C VAL A 123 21.88 20.17 -5.05
N GLN A 124 22.94 20.10 -5.85
CA GLN A 124 23.90 18.99 -5.79
C GLN A 124 24.57 18.88 -4.42
N GLN A 125 24.99 20.01 -3.83
CA GLN A 125 25.62 20.01 -2.51
C GLN A 125 24.67 19.60 -1.37
N ASN A 126 23.36 19.78 -1.54
CA ASN A 126 22.35 19.27 -0.65
C ASN A 126 22.28 17.73 -0.73
N VAL A 127 22.31 17.19 -1.95
CA VAL A 127 22.29 15.74 -2.20
C VAL A 127 23.58 15.07 -1.72
N GLU A 128 24.75 15.71 -1.94
CA GLU A 128 26.05 15.23 -1.46
C GLU A 128 26.19 15.21 0.07
N PHE A 129 25.33 15.93 0.81
CA PHE A 129 25.55 16.22 2.23
C PHE A 129 25.72 14.96 3.09
N GLY A 130 24.88 13.94 2.89
CA GLY A 130 24.98 12.69 3.66
C GLY A 130 26.30 11.96 3.40
N LEU A 131 26.71 11.87 2.14
CA LEU A 131 27.97 11.26 1.70
C LEU A 131 29.21 12.04 2.20
N GLU A 132 29.14 13.37 2.23
CA GLU A 132 30.15 14.23 2.82
C GLU A 132 30.36 13.91 4.31
N ILE A 133 29.28 13.76 5.07
CA ILE A 133 29.33 13.41 6.49
C ILE A 133 29.86 11.98 6.73
N GLN A 134 29.68 11.08 5.76
CA GLN A 134 30.27 9.73 5.77
C GLN A 134 31.76 9.72 5.40
N GLY A 135 32.30 10.83 4.87
CA GLY A 135 33.70 10.92 4.45
C GLY A 135 33.97 10.34 3.07
N VAL A 136 32.93 10.16 2.23
CA VAL A 136 33.08 9.77 0.82
C VAL A 136 33.84 10.86 0.07
N ASP A 137 34.77 10.46 -0.79
CA ASP A 137 35.58 11.41 -1.55
C ASP A 137 34.73 12.28 -2.48
N LYS A 138 35.24 13.47 -2.80
CA LYS A 138 34.48 14.50 -3.52
C LYS A 138 34.03 14.03 -4.92
N ALA A 139 34.85 13.26 -5.63
CA ALA A 139 34.51 12.85 -6.99
C ALA A 139 33.40 11.80 -6.97
N THR A 140 33.50 10.82 -6.07
CA THR A 140 32.50 9.77 -5.91
C THR A 140 31.15 10.35 -5.46
N ARG A 141 31.14 11.21 -4.43
CA ARG A 141 29.87 11.78 -3.94
C ARG A 141 29.20 12.71 -4.96
N ALA A 142 29.99 13.47 -5.74
CA ALA A 142 29.44 14.33 -6.80
C ALA A 142 28.75 13.50 -7.89
N LYS A 143 29.37 12.37 -8.28
CA LYS A 143 28.77 11.44 -9.22
C LYS A 143 27.47 10.84 -8.67
N GLN A 144 27.49 10.29 -7.45
CA GLN A 144 26.31 9.71 -6.82
C GLN A 144 25.17 10.73 -6.65
N ALA A 145 25.51 11.98 -6.35
CA ALA A 145 24.53 13.06 -6.25
C ALA A 145 23.89 13.38 -7.61
N LEU A 146 24.66 13.41 -8.69
CA LEU A 146 24.12 13.61 -10.03
C LEU A 146 23.27 12.42 -10.51
N ASP A 147 23.71 11.19 -10.22
CA ASP A 147 22.93 9.98 -10.52
C ASP A 147 21.56 10.02 -9.79
N ALA A 148 21.56 10.38 -8.50
CA ALA A 148 20.33 10.54 -7.72
C ALA A 148 19.44 11.71 -8.19
N LEU A 149 20.04 12.81 -8.65
CA LEU A 149 19.29 13.91 -9.28
C LEU A 149 18.69 13.49 -10.62
N GLY A 150 19.36 12.60 -11.36
CA GLY A 150 18.85 12.01 -12.58
C GLY A 150 17.57 11.20 -12.36
N LEU A 151 17.53 10.40 -11.28
CA LEU A 151 16.35 9.62 -10.89
C LEU A 151 15.10 10.47 -10.65
N VAL A 152 15.27 11.72 -10.21
CA VAL A 152 14.16 12.65 -9.94
C VAL A 152 14.00 13.75 -11.00
N GLY A 153 14.74 13.65 -12.11
CA GLY A 153 14.65 14.59 -13.24
C GLY A 153 15.20 16.00 -12.96
N LEU A 154 16.16 16.17 -12.04
CA LEU A 154 16.69 17.47 -11.62
C LEU A 154 18.17 17.71 -11.92
N THR A 155 18.79 16.91 -12.80
CA THR A 155 20.21 17.06 -13.16
C THR A 155 20.55 18.47 -13.67
N ASP A 156 19.68 19.08 -14.48
CA ASP A 156 19.90 20.42 -15.06
C ASP A 156 19.86 21.56 -14.02
N TYR A 157 19.39 21.27 -12.80
CA TYR A 157 19.24 22.22 -11.70
C TYR A 157 20.33 22.04 -10.62
N ALA A 158 21.31 21.16 -10.84
CA ALA A 158 22.35 20.79 -9.87
C ALA A 158 23.11 21.99 -9.25
N ASP A 159 23.37 23.02 -10.05
CA ASP A 159 24.11 24.22 -9.64
C ASP A 159 23.24 25.34 -9.03
N GLN A 160 21.91 25.18 -9.04
CA GLN A 160 21.00 26.17 -8.47
C GLN A 160 20.90 26.06 -6.95
N HIS A 161 20.37 27.10 -6.31
CA HIS A 161 20.05 27.12 -4.89
C HIS A 161 18.57 26.79 -4.64
N PRO A 162 18.20 26.26 -3.45
CA PRO A 162 16.83 25.86 -3.13
C PRO A 162 15.78 26.96 -3.33
N ASP A 163 16.11 28.23 -3.09
CA ASP A 163 15.22 29.38 -3.25
C ASP A 163 14.88 29.70 -4.71
N GLN A 164 15.61 29.12 -5.65
CA GLN A 164 15.35 29.23 -7.09
C GLN A 164 14.40 28.12 -7.61
N LEU A 165 14.02 27.18 -6.75
CA LEU A 165 13.22 26.01 -7.10
C LEU A 165 11.76 26.13 -6.64
N SER A 166 10.84 25.50 -7.39
CA SER A 166 9.47 25.30 -6.92
C SER A 166 9.41 24.34 -5.72
N GLY A 167 8.30 24.34 -4.97
CA GLY A 167 8.13 23.42 -3.84
C GLY A 167 8.25 21.93 -4.23
N GLY A 168 7.68 21.53 -5.37
CA GLY A 168 7.82 20.17 -5.90
C GLY A 168 9.27 19.80 -6.22
N MET A 169 10.02 20.72 -6.81
CA MET A 169 11.44 20.52 -7.09
C MET A 169 12.25 20.42 -5.78
N GLN A 170 11.98 21.26 -4.78
CA GLN A 170 12.64 21.16 -3.47
C GLN A 170 12.36 19.80 -2.80
N GLN A 171 11.16 19.26 -2.95
CA GLN A 171 10.81 17.93 -2.45
C GLN A 171 11.62 16.82 -3.14
N ARG A 172 11.70 16.88 -4.48
CA ARG A 172 12.54 15.97 -5.29
C ARG A 172 14.01 16.02 -4.89
N VAL A 173 14.55 17.21 -4.59
CA VAL A 173 15.91 17.32 -4.05
C VAL A 173 16.04 16.64 -2.68
N GLY A 174 15.03 16.78 -1.81
CA GLY A 174 14.98 16.09 -0.52
C GLY A 174 14.97 14.57 -0.67
N LEU A 175 14.23 14.07 -1.66
CA LEU A 175 14.16 12.66 -2.02
C LEU A 175 15.47 12.14 -2.62
N ALA A 176 16.06 12.86 -3.59
CA ALA A 176 17.37 12.55 -4.16
C ALA A 176 18.47 12.51 -3.09
N ARG A 177 18.47 13.47 -2.15
CA ARG A 177 19.37 13.47 -0.99
C ARG A 177 19.20 12.21 -0.14
N ALA A 178 17.97 11.73 0.01
CA ALA A 178 17.71 10.53 0.77
C ALA A 178 18.25 9.29 0.06
N PHE A 179 18.00 9.16 -1.25
CA PHE A 179 18.44 8.03 -2.08
C PHE A 179 19.94 8.01 -2.37
N ALA A 180 20.61 9.16 -2.43
CA ALA A 180 22.05 9.23 -2.68
C ALA A 180 22.88 8.48 -1.62
N ASN A 181 22.36 8.30 -0.40
CA ASN A 181 23.01 7.51 0.65
C ASN A 181 22.74 6.00 0.55
N ASP A 182 21.97 5.56 -0.46
CA ASP A 182 21.56 4.17 -0.67
C ASP A 182 20.98 3.49 0.58
N PRO A 183 20.01 4.11 1.29
CA PRO A 183 19.50 3.58 2.54
C PRO A 183 18.75 2.27 2.33
N GLU A 184 18.69 1.44 3.37
CA GLU A 184 17.86 0.24 3.42
C GLU A 184 16.42 0.58 3.85
N VAL A 185 16.27 1.60 4.71
CA VAL A 185 14.98 2.09 5.24
C VAL A 185 14.84 3.59 5.00
N LEU A 186 13.78 3.99 4.29
CA LEU A 186 13.42 5.38 4.04
C LEU A 186 12.25 5.79 4.94
N LEU A 187 12.45 6.82 5.75
CA LEU A 187 11.43 7.38 6.63
C LEU A 187 10.89 8.69 6.06
N MET A 188 9.58 8.79 5.80
CA MET A 188 8.96 9.97 5.19
C MET A 188 7.87 10.54 6.12
N ASP A 189 8.06 11.76 6.62
CA ASP A 189 7.11 12.44 7.53
C ASP A 189 6.30 13.48 6.75
N GLU A 190 5.11 13.11 6.26
CA GLU A 190 4.21 13.98 5.46
C GLU A 190 4.90 14.64 4.26
N ALA A 191 5.76 13.88 3.58
CA ALA A 191 6.65 14.39 2.53
C ALA A 191 5.90 15.08 1.38
N PHE A 192 4.67 14.68 1.06
CA PHE A 192 3.93 15.23 -0.08
C PHE A 192 2.81 16.22 0.31
N SER A 193 2.67 16.54 1.60
CA SER A 193 1.56 17.38 2.09
C SER A 193 1.59 18.82 1.57
N ALA A 194 2.78 19.32 1.21
CA ALA A 194 2.98 20.69 0.74
C ALA A 194 2.74 20.88 -0.77
N LEU A 195 2.47 19.79 -1.51
CA LEU A 195 2.31 19.80 -2.96
C LEU A 195 0.84 19.96 -3.37
N ASP A 196 0.61 20.59 -4.52
CA ASP A 196 -0.69 20.57 -5.17
C ASP A 196 -1.06 19.15 -5.66
N PRO A 197 -2.35 18.88 -5.92
CA PRO A 197 -2.80 17.51 -6.21
C PRO A 197 -2.18 16.85 -7.44
N LEU A 198 -1.81 17.62 -8.49
CA LEU A 198 -1.21 17.05 -9.70
C LEU A 198 0.24 16.65 -9.41
N ASN A 199 1.04 17.59 -8.91
CA ASN A 199 2.43 17.31 -8.55
C ASN A 199 2.54 16.24 -7.45
N ARG A 200 1.53 16.11 -6.58
CA ARG A 200 1.48 15.06 -5.57
C ARG A 200 1.39 13.66 -6.20
N ARG A 201 0.49 13.47 -7.17
CA ARG A 201 0.35 12.17 -7.88
C ARG A 201 1.62 11.81 -8.63
N ASP A 202 2.17 12.76 -9.39
CA ASP A 202 3.43 12.53 -10.12
C ASP A 202 4.56 12.09 -9.17
N MET A 203 4.65 12.68 -7.97
CA MET A 203 5.64 12.29 -6.96
C MET A 203 5.36 10.92 -6.31
N GLN A 204 4.10 10.53 -6.19
CA GLN A 204 3.71 9.21 -5.68
C GLN A 204 4.05 8.12 -6.70
N ASP A 205 3.75 8.35 -7.97
CA ASP A 205 4.09 7.42 -9.05
C ASP A 205 5.61 7.28 -9.20
N GLU A 206 6.36 8.40 -9.13
CA GLU A 206 7.83 8.35 -9.08
C GLU A 206 8.34 7.55 -7.86
N LEU A 207 7.68 7.64 -6.70
CA LEU A 207 8.06 6.86 -5.51
C LEU A 207 7.83 5.36 -5.73
N LEU A 208 6.72 4.99 -6.36
CA LEU A 208 6.40 3.60 -6.71
C LEU A 208 7.42 3.04 -7.69
N ASP A 209 7.72 3.77 -8.77
CA ASP A 209 8.75 3.38 -9.73
C ASP A 209 10.13 3.19 -9.05
N LEU A 210 10.49 4.09 -8.12
CA LEU A 210 11.75 3.98 -7.38
C LEU A 210 11.76 2.79 -6.42
N GLN A 211 10.64 2.49 -5.76
CA GLN A 211 10.52 1.34 -4.89
C GLN A 211 10.58 0.03 -5.69
N GLU A 212 9.95 -0.04 -6.86
CA GLU A 212 9.96 -1.23 -7.72
C GLU A 212 11.38 -1.53 -8.23
N ASN A 213 12.16 -0.49 -8.53
CA ASN A 213 13.54 -0.65 -9.02
C ASN A 213 14.58 -0.88 -7.92
N LEU A 214 14.41 -0.28 -6.74
CA LEU A 214 15.41 -0.28 -5.67
C LEU A 214 15.09 -1.23 -4.51
N HIS A 215 13.85 -1.71 -4.42
CA HIS A 215 13.33 -2.59 -3.37
C HIS A 215 13.67 -2.10 -1.94
N LYS A 216 13.58 -0.79 -1.72
CA LYS A 216 13.85 -0.19 -0.40
C LYS A 216 12.62 -0.28 0.48
N THR A 217 12.83 -0.44 1.78
CA THR A 217 11.73 -0.42 2.75
C THR A 217 11.35 1.04 3.04
N ILE A 218 10.07 1.39 2.87
CA ILE A 218 9.61 2.77 3.05
C ILE A 218 8.59 2.82 4.17
N ILE A 219 8.78 3.72 5.15
CA ILE A 219 7.79 4.02 6.18
C ILE A 219 7.31 5.45 5.95
N PHE A 220 6.07 5.58 5.49
CA PHE A 220 5.49 6.83 5.02
C PHE A 220 4.39 7.31 5.96
N ILE A 221 4.40 8.58 6.38
CA ILE A 221 3.29 9.17 7.12
C ILE A 221 2.40 9.97 6.17
N SER A 222 1.11 9.68 6.20
CA SER A 222 0.09 10.49 5.55
C SER A 222 -1.06 10.86 6.49
N HIS A 223 -1.80 11.89 6.10
CA HIS A 223 -3.14 12.19 6.60
C HIS A 223 -4.22 12.00 5.52
N ASP A 224 -3.84 11.72 4.28
CA ASP A 224 -4.73 11.49 3.14
C ASP A 224 -4.86 9.99 2.89
N LEU A 225 -6.08 9.48 2.99
CA LEU A 225 -6.34 8.06 2.84
C LEU A 225 -6.16 7.60 1.39
N ASN A 226 -6.48 8.43 0.40
CA ASN A 226 -6.28 8.05 -1.00
C ASN A 226 -4.80 7.88 -1.31
N GLU A 227 -3.94 8.70 -0.70
CA GLU A 227 -2.49 8.53 -0.80
C GLU A 227 -2.05 7.20 -0.20
N ALA A 228 -2.52 6.86 1.00
CA ALA A 228 -2.16 5.60 1.64
C ALA A 228 -2.65 4.37 0.86
N LEU A 229 -3.85 4.44 0.27
CA LEU A 229 -4.41 3.37 -0.56
C LEU A 229 -3.71 3.24 -1.92
N HIS A 230 -3.16 4.34 -2.44
CA HIS A 230 -2.44 4.35 -3.72
C HIS A 230 -1.04 3.75 -3.60
N ILE A 231 -0.29 4.11 -2.55
CA ILE A 231 1.13 3.71 -2.44
C ILE A 231 1.42 2.63 -1.40
N GLY A 232 0.51 2.35 -0.47
CA GLY A 232 0.79 1.52 0.70
C GLY A 232 0.52 0.04 0.47
N ASP A 233 1.51 -0.81 0.75
CA ASP A 233 1.31 -2.25 0.86
C ASP A 233 0.55 -2.60 2.15
N HIS A 234 0.91 -1.92 3.24
CA HIS A 234 0.24 -2.01 4.53
C HIS A 234 -0.02 -0.63 5.11
N ILE A 235 -1.17 -0.46 5.76
CA ILE A 235 -1.61 0.78 6.36
C ILE A 235 -1.83 0.56 7.85
N MET A 236 -1.14 1.35 8.68
CA MET A 236 -1.36 1.46 10.12
C MET A 236 -2.14 2.72 10.45
N ILE A 237 -3.37 2.57 10.95
CA ILE A 237 -4.19 3.68 11.42
C ILE A 237 -3.93 3.92 12.90
N MET A 238 -3.52 5.14 13.24
CA MET A 238 -3.31 5.59 14.62
C MET A 238 -4.39 6.57 15.08
N LYS A 239 -4.80 6.45 16.34
CA LYS A 239 -5.71 7.39 17.02
C LYS A 239 -5.23 7.59 18.43
N ASP A 240 -5.17 8.85 18.87
CA ASP A 240 -4.79 9.19 20.24
C ASP A 240 -3.56 8.39 20.70
N GLY A 241 -2.50 8.31 19.89
CA GLY A 241 -1.24 7.60 20.17
C GLY A 241 -1.31 6.07 20.26
N GLU A 242 -2.47 5.47 20.03
CA GLU A 242 -2.66 4.02 19.96
C GLU A 242 -2.75 3.57 18.50
N VAL A 243 -2.35 2.34 18.26
CA VAL A 243 -2.56 1.66 16.97
C VAL A 243 -3.97 1.08 16.99
N VAL A 244 -4.81 1.50 16.03
CA VAL A 244 -6.21 1.07 15.93
C VAL A 244 -6.33 -0.15 15.03
N GLN A 245 -5.75 -0.09 13.84
CA GLN A 245 -5.79 -1.16 12.85
C GLN A 245 -4.51 -1.15 12.02
N ILE A 246 -4.06 -2.34 11.63
CA ILE A 246 -3.03 -2.56 10.61
C ILE A 246 -3.61 -3.58 9.63
N GLY A 247 -3.47 -3.32 8.34
CA GLY A 247 -3.89 -4.26 7.29
C GLY A 247 -3.51 -3.75 5.92
N THR A 248 -3.77 -4.56 4.90
CA THR A 248 -3.67 -4.14 3.50
C THR A 248 -4.73 -3.08 3.18
N PRO A 249 -4.57 -2.28 2.11
CA PRO A 249 -5.62 -1.38 1.62
C PRO A 249 -7.01 -2.04 1.54
N GLU A 250 -7.06 -3.28 1.08
CA GLU A 250 -8.30 -4.07 0.97
C GLU A 250 -8.90 -4.38 2.34
N GLU A 251 -8.10 -4.85 3.30
CA GLU A 251 -8.55 -5.20 4.65
C GLU A 251 -9.08 -3.97 5.41
N ILE A 252 -8.43 -2.80 5.22
CA ILE A 252 -8.89 -1.53 5.79
C ILE A 252 -10.29 -1.15 5.26
N LEU A 253 -10.59 -1.42 3.98
CA LEU A 253 -11.85 -1.05 3.33
C LEU A 253 -13.00 -2.06 3.52
N SER A 254 -12.66 -3.34 3.61
CA SER A 254 -13.61 -4.46 3.73
C SER A 254 -13.96 -4.78 5.19
N ALA A 255 -13.00 -4.65 6.11
CA ALA A 255 -13.14 -5.01 7.50
C ALA A 255 -12.58 -3.92 8.44
N PRO A 256 -13.20 -2.73 8.49
CA PRO A 256 -12.79 -1.69 9.43
C PRO A 256 -12.95 -2.16 10.88
N ALA A 257 -11.96 -1.89 11.72
CA ALA A 257 -11.90 -2.40 13.09
C ALA A 257 -12.89 -1.74 14.05
N ASP A 258 -13.23 -0.47 13.83
CA ASP A 258 -14.17 0.31 14.64
C ASP A 258 -14.83 1.46 13.86
N ASP A 259 -15.81 2.11 14.49
CA ASP A 259 -16.51 3.29 13.94
C ASP A 259 -15.57 4.45 13.59
N TYR A 260 -14.35 4.51 14.16
CA TYR A 260 -13.38 5.54 13.81
C TYR A 260 -12.71 5.22 12.47
N VAL A 261 -12.35 3.96 12.22
CA VAL A 261 -11.84 3.52 10.90
C VAL A 261 -12.93 3.64 9.84
N GLU A 262 -14.18 3.22 10.13
CA GLU A 262 -15.31 3.37 9.20
C GLU A 262 -15.47 4.82 8.72
N ARG A 263 -15.46 5.77 9.64
CA ARG A 263 -15.54 7.20 9.30
C ARG A 263 -14.32 7.72 8.53
N PHE A 264 -13.16 7.08 8.70
CA PHE A 264 -11.95 7.47 7.99
C PHE A 264 -11.98 7.06 6.52
N ILE A 265 -12.65 5.94 6.22
CA ILE A 265 -12.81 5.40 4.85
C ILE A 265 -14.06 5.91 4.13
N GLU A 266 -14.92 6.68 4.81
CA GLU A 266 -16.08 7.33 4.19
C GLU A 266 -15.66 8.24 3.01
N GLY A 267 -16.18 7.96 1.82
CA GLY A 267 -15.92 8.76 0.62
C GLY A 267 -14.71 8.33 -0.21
N VAL A 268 -14.06 7.22 0.14
CA VAL A 268 -13.02 6.59 -0.70
C VAL A 268 -13.64 5.95 -1.94
N ASP A 269 -12.97 6.13 -3.08
CA ASP A 269 -13.27 5.39 -4.29
C ASP A 269 -12.70 3.96 -4.23
N ARG A 270 -13.54 3.01 -3.83
CA ARG A 270 -13.21 1.59 -3.73
C ARG A 270 -12.86 0.94 -5.08
N SER A 271 -13.24 1.55 -6.21
CA SER A 271 -12.96 0.97 -7.54
C SER A 271 -11.48 0.97 -7.90
N GLN A 272 -10.69 1.85 -7.26
CA GLN A 272 -9.24 1.96 -7.47
C GLN A 272 -8.45 0.95 -6.64
N VAL A 273 -9.02 0.46 -5.55
CA VAL A 273 -8.34 -0.46 -4.63
C VAL A 273 -8.71 -1.92 -4.93
N TYR A 274 -9.98 -2.18 -5.24
CA TYR A 274 -10.40 -3.53 -5.59
C TYR A 274 -9.99 -3.90 -7.01
N THR A 275 -9.51 -5.12 -7.16
CA THR A 275 -9.18 -5.79 -8.40
C THR A 275 -10.28 -6.77 -8.81
N ALA A 276 -10.16 -7.28 -10.04
CA ALA A 276 -10.96 -8.40 -10.55
C ALA A 276 -10.97 -9.60 -9.58
N GLY A 277 -9.82 -9.91 -8.97
CA GLY A 277 -9.65 -11.01 -8.03
C GLY A 277 -10.45 -10.85 -6.75
N ASN A 278 -10.60 -9.62 -6.25
CA ASN A 278 -11.34 -9.37 -5.01
C ASN A 278 -12.86 -9.55 -5.20
N VAL A 279 -13.37 -9.29 -6.41
CA VAL A 279 -14.81 -9.28 -6.69
C VAL A 279 -15.29 -10.47 -7.51
N MET A 280 -14.38 -11.32 -8.01
CA MET A 280 -14.76 -12.46 -8.83
C MET A 280 -15.57 -13.48 -8.04
N VAL A 281 -16.55 -14.08 -8.71
CA VAL A 281 -17.33 -15.19 -8.18
C VAL A 281 -16.96 -16.48 -8.91
N ARG A 282 -17.29 -17.61 -8.28
CA ARG A 282 -17.01 -18.92 -8.85
C ARG A 282 -17.80 -19.13 -10.16
N PRO A 283 -17.14 -19.51 -11.26
CA PRO A 283 -17.83 -19.68 -12.53
C PRO A 283 -18.50 -21.05 -12.62
N THR A 284 -19.64 -21.10 -13.31
CA THR A 284 -20.22 -22.35 -13.77
C THR A 284 -19.58 -22.74 -15.11
N THR A 285 -18.83 -23.84 -15.10
CA THR A 285 -18.07 -24.30 -16.27
C THR A 285 -18.63 -25.59 -16.87
N VAL A 286 -18.15 -26.01 -18.03
CA VAL A 286 -18.29 -27.36 -18.60
C VAL A 286 -16.97 -27.74 -19.24
N ASN A 287 -16.44 -28.91 -18.90
CA ASN A 287 -15.27 -29.45 -19.57
C ASN A 287 -15.70 -30.09 -20.89
N ILE A 288 -15.23 -29.58 -22.03
CA ILE A 288 -15.70 -30.01 -23.35
C ILE A 288 -15.21 -31.41 -23.77
N GLN A 289 -14.19 -31.95 -23.10
CA GLN A 289 -13.65 -33.28 -23.38
C GLN A 289 -14.38 -34.38 -22.59
N LYS A 290 -15.07 -34.00 -21.50
CA LYS A 290 -15.79 -34.92 -20.60
C LYS A 290 -17.30 -34.70 -20.60
N GLY A 291 -17.76 -33.55 -21.08
CA GLY A 291 -19.14 -33.12 -21.06
C GLY A 291 -19.77 -33.08 -22.46
N GLY A 292 -21.10 -33.24 -22.49
CA GLY A 292 -21.91 -33.06 -23.70
C GLY A 292 -23.03 -32.04 -23.47
N PRO A 293 -23.85 -31.72 -24.50
CA PRO A 293 -24.91 -30.72 -24.41
C PRO A 293 -25.88 -30.92 -23.22
N ARG A 294 -26.19 -32.17 -22.87
CA ARG A 294 -27.07 -32.50 -21.73
C ARG A 294 -26.48 -32.08 -20.37
N LEU A 295 -25.16 -32.21 -20.19
CA LEU A 295 -24.49 -31.79 -18.96
C LEU A 295 -24.50 -30.26 -18.84
N ALA A 296 -24.24 -29.56 -19.94
CA ALA A 296 -24.34 -28.10 -19.99
C ALA A 296 -25.76 -27.61 -19.65
N ALA A 297 -26.79 -28.20 -20.26
CA ALA A 297 -28.19 -27.87 -19.96
C ALA A 297 -28.57 -28.17 -18.50
N ARG A 298 -27.96 -29.19 -17.88
CA ARG A 298 -28.16 -29.47 -16.45
C ARG A 298 -27.52 -28.40 -15.58
N ARG A 299 -26.24 -28.07 -15.82
CA ARG A 299 -25.54 -27.02 -15.06
C ARG A 299 -26.21 -25.65 -15.20
N MET A 300 -26.67 -25.29 -16.41
CA MET A 300 -27.45 -24.07 -16.65
C MET A 300 -28.71 -24.02 -15.79
N ARG A 301 -29.47 -25.13 -15.72
CA ARG A 301 -30.70 -25.19 -14.92
C ARG A 301 -30.43 -25.18 -13.41
N GLU A 302 -29.43 -25.94 -12.96
CA GLU A 302 -29.07 -26.03 -11.53
C GLU A 302 -28.58 -24.69 -10.97
N ASN A 303 -27.98 -23.84 -11.81
CA ASN A 303 -27.45 -22.52 -11.42
C ASN A 303 -28.31 -21.36 -11.93
N GLU A 304 -29.47 -21.64 -12.54
CA GLU A 304 -30.40 -20.64 -13.08
C GLU A 304 -29.78 -19.62 -14.07
N ILE A 305 -28.87 -20.09 -14.93
CA ILE A 305 -28.13 -19.27 -15.91
C ILE A 305 -28.41 -19.67 -17.36
N SER A 306 -28.23 -18.72 -18.28
CA SER A 306 -28.44 -18.90 -19.72
C SER A 306 -27.17 -19.25 -20.52
N SER A 307 -26.00 -19.23 -19.89
CA SER A 307 -24.73 -19.54 -20.53
C SER A 307 -23.76 -20.20 -19.55
N VAL A 308 -22.79 -20.98 -20.06
CA VAL A 308 -21.73 -21.62 -19.24
C VAL A 308 -20.38 -21.51 -19.92
N TYR A 309 -19.31 -21.44 -19.12
CA TYR A 309 -17.95 -21.33 -19.64
C TYR A 309 -17.42 -22.71 -20.07
N ALA A 310 -16.85 -22.79 -21.26
CA ALA A 310 -16.19 -23.97 -21.79
C ALA A 310 -14.72 -23.98 -21.37
N VAL A 311 -14.26 -25.12 -20.82
CA VAL A 311 -12.87 -25.30 -20.41
C VAL A 311 -12.31 -26.66 -20.85
N ASP A 312 -10.99 -26.80 -20.84
CA ASP A 312 -10.31 -28.09 -21.01
C ASP A 312 -10.04 -28.82 -19.67
N ASN A 313 -9.23 -29.89 -19.69
CA ASN A 313 -8.82 -30.62 -18.48
C ASN A 313 -7.88 -29.84 -17.56
N ALA A 314 -7.11 -28.90 -18.10
CA ALA A 314 -6.22 -28.02 -17.35
C ALA A 314 -6.92 -26.73 -16.89
N ARG A 315 -8.23 -26.60 -17.14
CA ARG A 315 -9.09 -25.44 -16.87
C ARG A 315 -8.77 -24.21 -17.71
N HIS A 316 -8.07 -24.36 -18.83
CA HIS A 316 -7.91 -23.26 -19.76
C HIS A 316 -9.27 -22.84 -20.30
N LEU A 317 -9.50 -21.54 -20.34
CA LEU A 317 -10.72 -20.97 -20.91
C LEU A 317 -10.72 -21.18 -22.42
N LEU A 318 -11.79 -21.79 -22.94
CA LEU A 318 -11.97 -22.05 -24.36
C LEU A 318 -13.07 -21.20 -24.99
N GLY A 319 -14.01 -20.70 -24.19
CA GLY A 319 -15.12 -19.87 -24.68
C GLY A 319 -16.37 -19.98 -23.82
N ILE A 320 -17.51 -19.63 -24.39
CA ILE A 320 -18.82 -19.70 -23.75
C ILE A 320 -19.81 -20.49 -24.60
N ILE A 321 -20.79 -21.12 -23.95
CA ILE A 321 -21.83 -21.90 -24.61
C ILE A 321 -23.19 -21.36 -24.16
N ASP A 322 -24.04 -20.97 -25.12
CA ASP A 322 -25.37 -20.42 -24.87
C ASP A 322 -26.45 -21.52 -24.78
N ALA A 323 -27.44 -21.32 -23.91
CA ALA A 323 -28.55 -22.25 -23.71
C ALA A 323 -29.36 -22.52 -25.01
N LYS A 324 -29.44 -21.55 -25.92
CA LYS A 324 -30.09 -21.71 -27.23
C LYS A 324 -29.38 -22.77 -28.07
N ASP A 325 -28.06 -22.70 -28.17
CA ASP A 325 -27.26 -23.62 -28.98
C ASP A 325 -27.27 -25.02 -28.36
N VAL A 326 -27.22 -25.10 -27.03
CA VAL A 326 -27.36 -26.36 -26.28
C VAL A 326 -28.71 -27.02 -26.56
N ARG A 327 -29.82 -26.27 -26.55
CA ARG A 327 -31.16 -26.81 -26.85
C ARG A 327 -31.23 -27.33 -28.29
N GLN A 328 -30.66 -26.60 -29.25
CA GLN A 328 -30.65 -27.01 -30.65
C GLN A 328 -29.83 -28.30 -30.84
N ALA A 329 -28.67 -28.41 -30.20
CA ALA A 329 -27.83 -29.59 -30.23
C ALA A 329 -28.51 -30.83 -29.62
N ILE A 330 -29.24 -30.66 -28.51
CA ILE A 330 -30.01 -31.74 -27.90
C ILE A 330 -31.14 -32.20 -28.84
N ALA A 331 -31.84 -31.25 -29.48
CA ALA A 331 -32.94 -31.55 -30.39
C ALA A 331 -32.47 -32.27 -31.67
N SER A 332 -31.27 -31.97 -32.16
CA SER A 332 -30.66 -32.65 -33.31
C SER A 332 -29.97 -33.97 -32.96
N GLY A 333 -29.94 -34.36 -31.67
CA GLY A 333 -29.29 -35.58 -31.21
C GLY A 333 -27.75 -35.51 -31.16
N SER A 334 -27.16 -34.31 -31.20
CA SER A 334 -25.71 -34.13 -31.07
C SER A 334 -25.23 -34.47 -29.65
N GLU A 335 -24.19 -35.27 -29.56
CA GLU A 335 -23.49 -35.55 -28.30
C GLU A 335 -22.24 -34.67 -28.12
N ASP A 336 -21.74 -34.08 -29.22
CA ASP A 336 -20.56 -33.24 -29.21
C ASP A 336 -20.93 -31.79 -28.86
N ILE A 337 -20.29 -31.28 -27.80
CA ILE A 337 -20.48 -29.91 -27.32
C ILE A 337 -19.46 -28.94 -27.92
N ARG A 338 -18.34 -29.43 -28.46
CA ARG A 338 -17.24 -28.60 -28.97
C ARG A 338 -17.66 -27.61 -30.05
N PRO A 339 -18.56 -27.95 -31.00
CA PRO A 339 -19.03 -27.00 -32.01
C PRO A 339 -19.90 -25.87 -31.46
N LEU A 340 -20.34 -25.95 -30.20
CA LEU A 340 -21.18 -24.93 -29.55
C LEU A 340 -20.35 -23.89 -28.80
N VAL A 341 -19.03 -24.07 -28.72
CA VAL A 341 -18.14 -23.13 -28.04
C VAL A 341 -18.01 -21.89 -28.91
N GLN A 342 -18.30 -20.74 -28.31
CA GLN A 342 -18.10 -19.43 -28.90
C GLN A 342 -16.85 -18.80 -28.28
N ASP A 343 -15.87 -18.45 -29.11
CA ASP A 343 -14.57 -17.94 -28.66
C ASP A 343 -14.62 -16.51 -28.10
N ILE A 344 -15.76 -15.82 -28.25
CA ILE A 344 -15.92 -14.43 -27.81
C ILE A 344 -16.29 -14.43 -26.33
N VAL A 345 -15.25 -14.45 -25.49
CA VAL A 345 -15.38 -14.21 -24.05
C VAL A 345 -14.47 -13.06 -23.68
N PRO A 346 -15.01 -11.96 -23.12
CA PRO A 346 -14.18 -10.91 -22.58
C PRO A 346 -13.43 -11.45 -21.35
N THR A 347 -12.12 -11.25 -21.35
CA THR A 347 -11.22 -11.72 -20.31
C THR A 347 -10.51 -10.56 -19.61
N THR A 348 -10.12 -10.77 -18.37
CA THR A 348 -9.29 -9.87 -17.57
C THR A 348 -8.35 -10.68 -16.67
N HIS A 349 -7.32 -10.04 -16.12
CA HIS A 349 -6.40 -10.67 -15.17
C HIS A 349 -6.88 -10.49 -13.73
N VAL A 350 -6.44 -11.35 -12.82
CA VAL A 350 -6.83 -11.28 -11.40
C VAL A 350 -6.46 -9.95 -10.75
N ASP A 351 -5.33 -9.34 -11.15
CA ASP A 351 -4.83 -8.09 -10.57
C ASP A 351 -5.36 -6.83 -11.28
N THR A 352 -6.25 -6.96 -12.27
CA THR A 352 -6.76 -5.79 -13.00
C THR A 352 -7.66 -4.94 -12.09
N PRO A 353 -7.40 -3.63 -11.92
CA PRO A 353 -8.24 -2.74 -11.13
C PRO A 353 -9.68 -2.70 -11.61
N LEU A 354 -10.62 -2.61 -10.68
CA LEU A 354 -12.04 -2.60 -10.99
C LEU A 354 -12.45 -1.36 -11.79
N ALA A 355 -11.81 -0.21 -11.54
CA ALA A 355 -11.98 1.03 -12.28
C ALA A 355 -11.82 0.84 -13.80
N ASP A 356 -10.83 0.06 -14.23
CA ASP A 356 -10.54 -0.22 -15.64
C ASP A 356 -11.59 -1.15 -16.28
N LEU A 357 -12.31 -1.91 -15.45
CA LEU A 357 -13.30 -2.88 -15.88
C LEU A 357 -14.73 -2.34 -15.87
N MET A 358 -14.99 -1.21 -15.21
CA MET A 358 -16.36 -0.73 -14.97
C MET A 358 -17.16 -0.53 -16.26
N ASP A 359 -16.61 0.20 -17.23
CA ASP A 359 -17.28 0.48 -18.50
C ASP A 359 -17.55 -0.82 -19.28
N ALA A 360 -16.54 -1.67 -19.32
CA ALA A 360 -16.55 -2.93 -20.03
C ALA A 360 -17.59 -3.93 -19.44
N VAL A 361 -17.63 -4.07 -18.12
CA VAL A 361 -18.58 -4.92 -17.38
C VAL A 361 -20.02 -4.39 -17.47
N SER A 362 -20.19 -3.06 -17.56
CA SER A 362 -21.51 -2.43 -17.65
C SER A 362 -22.23 -2.72 -18.98
N SER A 363 -21.46 -2.84 -20.06
CA SER A 363 -21.97 -2.94 -21.44
C SER A 363 -21.99 -4.38 -21.98
N THR A 364 -21.16 -5.26 -21.42
CA THR A 364 -21.01 -6.63 -21.93
C THR A 364 -22.22 -7.52 -21.59
N PRO A 365 -22.71 -8.35 -22.53
CA PRO A 365 -23.87 -9.22 -22.34
C PRO A 365 -23.58 -10.47 -21.50
N VAL A 366 -22.32 -10.85 -21.33
CA VAL A 366 -21.84 -12.00 -20.56
C VAL A 366 -20.88 -11.55 -19.46
N PRO A 367 -20.74 -12.29 -18.35
CA PRO A 367 -19.77 -11.95 -17.31
C PRO A 367 -18.32 -11.95 -17.86
N TYR A 368 -17.45 -11.11 -17.32
CA TYR A 368 -16.02 -11.14 -17.67
C TYR A 368 -15.37 -12.37 -17.05
N ALA A 369 -14.57 -13.09 -17.82
CA ALA A 369 -13.76 -14.18 -17.29
C ALA A 369 -12.48 -13.64 -16.67
N VAL A 370 -12.17 -14.05 -15.44
CA VAL A 370 -10.90 -13.75 -14.77
C VAL A 370 -9.98 -14.94 -14.96
N VAL A 371 -8.83 -14.70 -15.60
CA VAL A 371 -7.84 -15.73 -15.93
C VAL A 371 -6.47 -15.42 -15.31
N ASP A 372 -5.64 -16.45 -15.15
CA ASP A 372 -4.20 -16.31 -14.85
C ASP A 372 -3.36 -16.18 -16.13
N ASP A 373 -2.04 -16.05 -15.98
CA ASP A 373 -1.06 -15.99 -17.07
C ASP A 373 -1.08 -17.24 -17.99
N ASP A 374 -1.51 -18.38 -17.47
CA ASP A 374 -1.68 -19.64 -18.22
C ASP A 374 -3.05 -19.70 -18.93
N ASN A 375 -3.87 -18.64 -18.90
CA ASN A 375 -5.24 -18.59 -19.42
C ASN A 375 -6.20 -19.59 -18.72
N ARG A 376 -5.94 -19.95 -17.46
CA ARG A 376 -6.86 -20.77 -16.66
C ARG A 376 -7.95 -19.91 -16.07
N LEU A 377 -9.19 -20.39 -16.19
CA LEU A 377 -10.34 -19.70 -15.62
C LEU A 377 -10.36 -19.80 -14.08
N LEU A 378 -10.10 -18.69 -13.42
CA LEU A 378 -10.13 -18.53 -11.97
C LEU A 378 -11.53 -18.18 -11.48
N GLY A 379 -12.16 -17.19 -12.14
CA GLY A 379 -13.38 -16.55 -11.67
C GLY A 379 -14.18 -15.89 -12.80
N ILE A 380 -15.33 -15.34 -12.45
CA ILE A 380 -16.07 -14.43 -13.33
C ILE A 380 -16.52 -13.17 -12.58
N ILE A 381 -16.58 -12.04 -13.29
CA ILE A 381 -17.10 -10.79 -12.74
C ILE A 381 -18.52 -10.60 -13.22
N ILE A 382 -19.45 -10.57 -12.27
CA ILE A 382 -20.85 -10.23 -12.48
C ILE A 382 -21.15 -8.84 -11.94
N ARG A 383 -22.07 -8.11 -12.58
CA ARG A 383 -22.45 -6.73 -12.20
C ARG A 383 -22.87 -6.61 -10.73
N GLY A 384 -23.58 -7.60 -10.20
CA GLY A 384 -24.00 -7.61 -8.80
C GLY A 384 -22.83 -7.65 -7.81
N ALA A 385 -21.77 -8.39 -8.12
CA ALA A 385 -20.57 -8.47 -7.28
C ALA A 385 -19.82 -7.14 -7.29
N VAL A 386 -19.67 -6.52 -8.46
CA VAL A 386 -19.09 -5.17 -8.62
C VAL A 386 -19.86 -4.14 -7.79
N LEU A 387 -21.19 -4.10 -7.93
CA LEU A 387 -22.03 -3.16 -7.17
C LEU A 387 -21.94 -3.38 -5.66
N GLY A 388 -21.92 -4.65 -5.22
CA GLY A 388 -21.71 -5.01 -3.81
C GLY A 388 -20.42 -4.44 -3.26
N ALA A 389 -19.30 -4.75 -3.93
CA ALA A 389 -17.96 -4.28 -3.56
C ALA A 389 -17.89 -2.75 -3.47
N LEU A 390 -18.44 -2.02 -4.45
CA LEU A 390 -18.45 -0.56 -4.44
C LEU A 390 -19.33 0.02 -3.31
N SER A 391 -20.46 -0.62 -3.02
CA SER A 391 -21.37 -0.17 -1.95
C SER A 391 -20.84 -0.45 -0.54
N GLY A 392 -19.79 -1.27 -0.39
CA GLY A 392 -19.29 -1.72 0.92
C GLY A 392 -20.15 -2.76 1.60
N ASN A 393 -21.28 -3.11 1.01
CA ASN A 393 -22.01 -4.32 1.37
C ASN A 393 -21.36 -5.45 0.58
N GLU A 394 -20.32 -6.05 1.14
CA GLU A 394 -19.81 -7.30 0.60
C GLU A 394 -20.98 -8.28 0.50
N VAL A 395 -21.35 -8.63 -0.73
CA VAL A 395 -22.22 -9.77 -0.94
C VAL A 395 -21.34 -10.96 -0.55
N ASN A 396 -21.55 -11.50 0.64
CA ASN A 396 -21.04 -12.82 0.99
C ASN A 396 -21.64 -13.83 0.01
N VAL A 397 -21.01 -13.99 -1.17
CA VAL A 397 -21.42 -14.98 -2.19
C VAL A 397 -20.87 -16.37 -1.84
N ASN A 398 -20.26 -16.55 -0.67
CA ASN A 398 -19.96 -17.87 -0.11
C ASN A 398 -21.20 -18.44 0.59
N VAL A 399 -22.23 -18.76 -0.20
CA VAL A 399 -23.30 -19.71 0.16
C VAL A 399 -23.38 -20.79 -0.90
#